data_AF-A0A956TIA4-F1
#
_entry.id   AF-A0A956TIA4-F1
#
_cell.length_a   1.000
_cell.length_b   1.000
_cell.length_c   1.000
_cell.angle_alpha   90.00
_cell.angle_beta   90.00
_cell.angle_gamma   90.00
#
_symmetry.space_group_name_H-M   'P 1'
#
loop_
_entity.id
_entity.type
_entity.pdbx_description
1 polymer ?
#
loop_
_entity_poly.entity_id
_entity_poly.type
_entity_poly.pdbx_seq_one_letter_code
_entity_poly.pdbx_strand_id
1 'polypeptide(L)'
;FADNPDSKVPEYSTECGIYQAGCGLDQVTMSWGHDEYIYLAAGKYLPIEAQYMLRYHSFYAAHREGAYQHLMNDQDREMFQWVKAFNPYDLYSKADHPPDVEALKPIYAEMIARYFPATLAW
;
A
#
# COMPACT_ATOMS: atom_id res chain seq x y z
N PHE A 1 8.11 -20.81 -2.41
CA PHE A 1 8.75 -20.07 -3.53
C PHE A 1 9.66 -20.94 -4.42
N ALA A 2 9.77 -22.27 -4.21
CA ALA A 2 10.68 -23.12 -5.00
C ALA A 2 10.38 -23.17 -6.52
N ASP A 3 9.12 -22.99 -6.91
CA ASP A 3 8.70 -22.97 -8.32
C ASP A 3 8.74 -21.58 -8.95
N ASN A 4 9.06 -20.52 -8.18
CA ASN A 4 9.23 -19.19 -8.75
C ASN A 4 10.51 -19.17 -9.60
N PRO A 5 10.45 -18.91 -10.92
CA PRO A 5 11.65 -18.85 -11.75
C PRO A 5 12.70 -17.85 -11.22
N ASP A 6 12.26 -16.77 -10.57
CA ASP A 6 13.15 -15.78 -9.96
C ASP A 6 14.03 -16.36 -8.86
N SER A 7 13.61 -17.46 -8.21
CA SER A 7 14.43 -18.13 -7.19
C SER A 7 15.66 -18.84 -7.78
N LYS A 8 15.75 -18.93 -9.11
CA LYS A 8 16.90 -19.51 -9.84
C LYS A 8 17.80 -18.43 -10.43
N VAL A 9 17.44 -17.15 -10.28
CA VAL A 9 18.20 -16.00 -10.76
C VAL A 9 19.12 -15.52 -9.63
N PRO A 10 20.45 -15.69 -9.75
CA PRO A 10 21.40 -15.33 -8.68
C PRO A 10 21.30 -13.87 -8.23
N GLU A 11 21.03 -12.97 -9.16
CA GLU A 11 20.89 -11.53 -8.94
C GLU A 11 19.74 -11.20 -7.97
N TYR A 12 18.69 -12.03 -7.93
CA TYR A 12 17.52 -11.82 -7.06
C TYR A 12 17.66 -12.52 -5.70
N SER A 13 18.69 -13.35 -5.54
CA SER A 13 18.86 -14.22 -4.37
C SER A 13 19.69 -13.58 -3.25
N THR A 14 20.17 -12.36 -3.45
CA THR A 14 20.88 -11.58 -2.41
C THR A 14 19.88 -10.79 -1.55
N GLU A 15 20.32 -10.27 -0.40
CA GLU A 15 19.44 -9.51 0.51
C GLU A 15 18.73 -8.34 -0.21
N CYS A 16 19.46 -7.55 -1.00
CA CYS A 16 18.88 -6.43 -1.75
C CYS A 16 18.44 -6.81 -3.17
N GLY A 17 18.78 -8.00 -3.66
CA GLY A 17 18.48 -8.41 -5.04
C GLY A 17 19.00 -7.40 -6.07
N ILE A 18 18.09 -6.87 -6.88
CA ILE A 18 18.35 -5.82 -7.88
C ILE A 18 18.34 -4.39 -7.33
N TYR A 19 18.04 -4.22 -6.05
CA TYR A 19 17.86 -2.91 -5.43
C TYR A 19 19.14 -2.43 -4.74
N GLN A 20 19.22 -1.12 -4.55
CA GLN A 20 20.22 -0.52 -3.68
C GLN A 20 19.70 -0.49 -2.24
N ALA A 21 20.59 -0.69 -1.27
CA ALA A 21 20.23 -0.56 0.13
C ALA A 21 19.70 0.86 0.42
N GLY A 22 18.55 0.94 1.09
CA GLY A 22 17.88 2.19 1.44
C GLY A 22 17.37 3.00 0.24
N CYS A 23 17.12 2.36 -0.92
CA CYS A 23 16.68 3.07 -2.12
C CYS A 23 15.32 3.76 -1.99
N GLY A 24 14.51 3.35 -1.01
CA GLY A 24 13.13 3.79 -0.88
C GLY A 24 12.17 2.80 -1.51
N LEU A 25 11.03 2.56 -0.87
CA LEU A 25 10.00 1.64 -1.37
C LEU A 25 9.31 2.16 -2.63
N ASP A 26 9.43 3.43 -2.95
CA ASP A 26 8.97 4.00 -4.22
C ASP A 26 9.80 3.50 -5.42
N GLN A 27 11.04 3.04 -5.17
CA GLN A 27 11.95 2.46 -6.16
C GLN A 27 11.92 0.91 -6.18
N VAL A 28 11.14 0.29 -5.29
CA VAL A 28 11.01 -1.16 -5.22
C VAL A 28 9.87 -1.61 -6.12
N THR A 29 10.12 -2.61 -6.95
CA THR A 29 9.05 -3.26 -7.71
C THR A 29 8.32 -4.23 -6.78
N MET A 30 7.12 -3.82 -6.38
CA MET A 30 6.22 -4.64 -5.57
C MET A 30 5.57 -5.75 -6.40
N SER A 31 5.18 -6.86 -5.76
CA SER A 31 4.30 -7.83 -6.40
C SER A 31 3.02 -7.12 -6.87
N TRP A 32 2.72 -7.18 -8.16
CA TRP A 32 1.60 -6.46 -8.74
C TRP A 32 0.26 -6.86 -8.09
N GLY A 33 -0.54 -5.85 -7.74
CA GLY A 33 -1.80 -6.05 -7.02
C GLY A 33 -2.62 -4.77 -6.92
N HIS A 34 -3.70 -4.81 -6.13
CA HIS A 34 -4.60 -3.68 -5.97
C HIS A 34 -3.94 -2.47 -5.31
N ASP A 35 -2.98 -2.68 -4.41
CA ASP A 35 -2.19 -1.62 -3.77
C ASP A 35 -1.49 -0.69 -4.79
N GLU A 36 -0.66 -1.25 -5.67
CA GLU A 36 0.07 -0.46 -6.67
C GLU A 36 -0.89 0.15 -7.69
N TYR A 37 -1.92 -0.62 -8.10
CA TYR A 37 -2.92 -0.14 -9.04
C TYR A 37 -3.70 1.08 -8.51
N ILE A 38 -4.23 1.02 -7.27
CA ILE A 38 -5.02 2.13 -6.72
C ILE A 38 -4.15 3.35 -6.45
N TYR A 39 -2.89 3.14 -6.04
CA TYR A 39 -1.91 4.22 -5.91
C TYR A 39 -1.70 4.95 -7.24
N LEU A 40 -1.52 4.21 -8.35
CA LEU A 40 -1.34 4.81 -9.67
C LEU A 40 -2.61 5.53 -10.18
N ALA A 41 -3.78 4.93 -9.98
CA ALA A 41 -5.05 5.49 -10.46
C ALA A 41 -5.50 6.74 -9.68
N ALA A 42 -5.34 6.71 -8.35
CA ALA A 42 -5.99 7.67 -7.46
C ALA A 42 -5.04 8.41 -6.51
N GLY A 43 -3.80 7.92 -6.31
CA GLY A 43 -2.88 8.44 -5.31
C GLY A 43 -2.56 9.92 -5.47
N LYS A 44 -2.42 10.42 -6.70
CA LYS A 44 -2.10 11.84 -6.99
C LYS A 44 -3.12 12.85 -6.45
N TYR A 45 -4.33 12.42 -6.08
CA TYR A 45 -5.38 13.27 -5.52
C TYR A 45 -5.38 13.31 -4.00
N LEU A 46 -4.54 12.51 -3.35
CA LEU A 46 -4.53 12.30 -1.91
C LEU A 46 -3.24 12.84 -1.27
N PRO A 47 -3.26 13.17 0.03
CA PRO A 47 -2.04 13.48 0.76
C PRO A 47 -1.11 12.26 0.85
N ILE A 48 0.19 12.49 1.04
CA ILE A 48 1.22 11.44 0.96
C ILE A 48 0.97 10.29 1.95
N GLU A 49 0.43 10.58 3.12
CA GLU A 49 0.08 9.59 4.13
C GLU A 49 -0.98 8.61 3.61
N ALA A 50 -2.02 9.13 2.93
CA ALA A 50 -3.06 8.31 2.32
C ALA A 50 -2.55 7.53 1.12
N GLN A 51 -1.61 8.10 0.35
CA GLN A 51 -0.93 7.37 -0.72
C GLN A 51 -0.15 6.17 -0.17
N TYR A 52 0.60 6.35 0.92
CA TYR A 52 1.35 5.27 1.56
C TYR A 52 0.44 4.19 2.15
N MET A 53 -0.66 4.58 2.81
CA MET A 53 -1.66 3.64 3.29
C MET A 53 -2.21 2.80 2.14
N LEU A 54 -2.62 3.42 1.03
CA LEU A 54 -3.15 2.69 -0.13
C LEU A 54 -2.10 1.80 -0.80
N ARG A 55 -0.88 2.28 -1.00
CA ARG A 55 0.18 1.58 -1.74
C ARG A 55 0.84 0.43 -0.97
N TYR A 56 0.76 0.43 0.36
CA TYR A 56 1.50 -0.54 1.18
C TYR A 56 0.67 -1.25 2.26
N HIS A 57 -0.67 -1.11 2.29
CA HIS A 57 -1.52 -1.80 3.28
C HIS A 57 -1.52 -3.33 3.17
N SER A 58 -1.14 -3.89 2.02
CA SER A 58 -0.96 -5.34 1.86
C SER A 58 0.47 -5.81 2.18
N PHE A 59 1.41 -4.89 2.47
CA PHE A 59 2.81 -5.22 2.76
C PHE A 59 3.01 -5.67 4.23
N TYR A 60 2.33 -6.74 4.63
CA TYR A 60 2.36 -7.28 6.00
C TYR A 60 3.76 -7.64 6.48
N ALA A 61 4.60 -8.17 5.59
CA ALA A 61 5.98 -8.49 5.94
C ALA A 61 6.74 -7.26 6.46
N ALA A 62 6.43 -6.05 5.97
CA ALA A 62 7.02 -4.82 6.47
C ALA A 62 6.23 -4.22 7.64
N HIS A 63 4.94 -3.88 7.44
CA HIS A 63 4.22 -3.09 8.44
C HIS A 63 3.84 -3.88 9.70
N ARG A 64 3.76 -5.22 9.63
CA ARG A 64 3.47 -6.09 10.78
C ARG A 64 4.70 -6.82 11.30
N GLU A 65 5.46 -7.45 10.40
CA GLU A 65 6.58 -8.34 10.78
C GLU A 65 7.95 -7.62 10.82
N GLY A 66 8.03 -6.37 10.35
CA GLY A 66 9.25 -5.57 10.43
C GLY A 66 10.37 -5.97 9.46
N ALA A 67 10.06 -6.76 8.42
CA ALA A 67 11.00 -7.11 7.37
C ALA A 67 11.25 -5.94 6.39
N TYR A 68 12.18 -6.14 5.45
CA TYR A 68 12.51 -5.22 4.34
C TYR A 68 13.00 -3.82 4.76
N GLN A 69 13.44 -3.64 6.02
CA GLN A 69 13.99 -2.37 6.51
C GLN A 69 15.24 -1.93 5.75
N HIS A 70 16.02 -2.87 5.19
CA HIS A 70 17.21 -2.58 4.39
C HIS A 70 16.89 -1.91 3.04
N LEU A 71 15.63 -1.91 2.58
CA LEU A 71 15.19 -1.18 1.38
C LEU A 71 14.57 0.18 1.69
N MET A 72 14.08 0.37 2.92
CA MET A 72 13.38 1.59 3.32
C MET A 72 14.32 2.79 3.44
N ASN A 73 13.86 3.95 2.96
CA ASN A 73 14.47 5.24 3.26
C ASN A 73 13.82 5.90 4.49
N ASP A 74 14.21 7.14 4.82
CA ASP A 74 13.69 7.83 6.01
C ASP A 74 12.20 8.21 5.86
N GLN A 75 11.76 8.56 4.66
CA GLN A 75 10.35 8.83 4.38
C GLN A 75 9.49 7.57 4.59
N ASP A 76 9.95 6.40 4.15
CA ASP A 76 9.23 5.15 4.37
C ASP A 76 9.10 4.85 5.86
N ARG A 77 10.20 5.00 6.61
CA ARG A 77 10.20 4.79 8.06
C ARG A 77 9.20 5.70 8.77
N GLU A 78 9.11 6.95 8.34
CA GLU A 78 8.14 7.91 8.86
C GLU A 78 6.71 7.56 8.46
N MET A 79 6.46 7.28 7.18
CA MET A 79 5.11 7.05 6.64
C MET A 79 4.51 5.72 7.08
N PHE A 80 5.33 4.71 7.40
CA PHE A 80 4.83 3.43 7.89
C PHE A 80 4.10 3.52 9.24
N GLN A 81 4.21 4.64 9.98
CA GLN A 81 3.33 4.90 11.12
C GLN A 81 1.85 4.99 10.69
N TRP A 82 1.56 5.58 9.52
CA TRP A 82 0.21 5.73 8.99
C TRP A 82 -0.33 4.41 8.43
N VAL A 83 0.53 3.64 7.74
CA VAL A 83 0.18 2.29 7.27
C VAL A 83 -0.22 1.40 8.46
N LYS A 84 0.56 1.45 9.55
CA LYS A 84 0.25 0.72 10.80
C LYS A 84 -1.02 1.24 11.48
N ALA A 85 -1.28 2.54 11.46
CA ALA A 85 -2.49 3.12 12.03
C ALA A 85 -3.76 2.74 11.25
N PHE A 86 -3.65 2.57 9.93
CA PHE A 86 -4.74 2.13 9.06
C PHE A 86 -5.08 0.64 9.21
N ASN A 87 -4.06 -0.21 9.36
CA ASN A 87 -4.22 -1.66 9.30
C ASN A 87 -5.28 -2.26 10.26
N PRO A 88 -5.47 -1.79 11.51
CA PRO A 88 -6.55 -2.29 12.36
C PRO A 88 -7.94 -2.08 11.78
N TYR A 89 -8.18 -0.96 11.08
CA TYR A 89 -9.47 -0.68 10.45
C TYR A 89 -9.70 -1.60 9.25
N ASP A 90 -8.69 -1.81 8.40
CA ASP A 90 -8.78 -2.78 7.29
C ASP A 90 -9.04 -4.22 7.80
N LEU A 91 -8.29 -4.65 8.83
CA LEU A 91 -8.33 -6.04 9.27
C LEU A 91 -9.55 -6.36 10.14
N TYR A 92 -9.87 -5.49 11.11
CA TYR A 92 -10.81 -5.80 12.19
C TYR A 92 -12.20 -5.18 12.02
N SER A 93 -12.43 -4.37 10.99
CA SER A 93 -13.79 -3.91 10.65
C SER A 93 -14.59 -4.92 9.82
N LYS A 94 -14.01 -6.10 9.52
CA LYS A 94 -14.67 -7.19 8.81
C LYS A 94 -15.72 -7.80 9.74
N ALA A 95 -16.99 -7.46 9.51
CA ALA A 95 -18.12 -7.89 10.33
C ALA A 95 -19.05 -8.83 9.55
N ASP A 96 -19.78 -9.67 10.29
CA ASP A 96 -20.77 -10.61 9.73
C ASP A 96 -21.95 -9.91 9.06
N HIS A 97 -22.23 -8.68 9.47
CA HIS A 97 -23.31 -7.87 8.91
C HIS A 97 -22.74 -6.69 8.12
N PRO A 98 -23.19 -6.48 6.88
CA PRO A 98 -22.79 -5.33 6.09
C PRO A 98 -23.33 -4.03 6.71
N PRO A 99 -22.65 -2.89 6.53
CA PRO A 99 -23.16 -1.60 6.96
C PRO A 99 -24.37 -1.17 6.15
N ASP A 100 -25.16 -0.23 6.68
CA ASP A 100 -26.24 0.42 5.94
C ASP A 100 -25.64 1.37 4.88
N VAL A 101 -25.54 0.89 3.66
CA VAL A 101 -24.93 1.62 2.54
C VAL A 101 -25.74 2.88 2.20
N GLU A 102 -27.06 2.85 2.26
CA GLU A 102 -27.89 4.00 1.88
C GLU A 102 -27.76 5.14 2.91
N ALA A 103 -27.66 4.81 4.20
CA ALA A 103 -27.40 5.79 5.24
C ALA A 103 -26.00 6.43 5.12
N LEU A 104 -24.99 5.66 4.70
CA LEU A 104 -23.60 6.12 4.61
C LEU A 104 -23.27 6.84 3.31
N LYS A 105 -23.99 6.54 2.22
CA LYS A 105 -23.70 7.05 0.87
C LYS A 105 -23.59 8.58 0.79
N PRO A 106 -24.45 9.40 1.42
CA PRO A 106 -24.30 10.86 1.36
C PRO A 106 -22.98 11.35 1.96
N ILE A 107 -22.53 10.71 3.05
CA ILE A 107 -21.29 11.06 3.76
C ILE A 107 -20.07 10.77 2.86
N TYR A 108 -20.00 9.56 2.31
CA TYR A 108 -18.91 9.18 1.43
C TYR A 108 -18.94 9.95 0.10
N ALA A 109 -20.12 10.28 -0.45
CA ALA A 109 -20.24 11.09 -1.65
C ALA A 109 -19.64 12.50 -1.48
N GLU A 110 -19.88 13.14 -0.34
CA GLU A 110 -19.26 14.44 -0.01
C GLU A 110 -17.74 14.33 0.09
N MET A 111 -17.24 13.28 0.76
CA MET A 111 -15.79 13.04 0.87
C MET A 111 -15.15 12.76 -0.49
N ILE A 112 -15.78 11.94 -1.33
CA ILE A 112 -15.28 11.63 -2.68
C ILE A 112 -15.21 12.91 -3.51
N ALA A 113 -16.26 13.73 -3.51
CA ALA A 113 -16.30 15.00 -4.26
C ALA A 113 -15.26 16.02 -3.78
N ARG A 114 -14.85 15.95 -2.50
CA ARG A 114 -13.80 16.82 -1.94
C ARG A 114 -12.40 16.46 -2.45
N TYR A 115 -12.10 15.18 -2.61
CA TYR A 115 -10.74 14.72 -2.93
C TYR A 115 -10.56 14.37 -4.41
N PHE A 116 -11.58 13.83 -5.07
CA PHE A 116 -11.46 13.29 -6.42
C PHE A 116 -12.25 14.09 -7.46
N PRO A 117 -11.80 14.12 -8.72
CA PRO A 117 -12.62 14.61 -9.82
C PRO A 117 -13.88 13.74 -10.00
N ALA A 118 -14.90 14.29 -10.66
CA ALA A 118 -16.14 13.57 -10.95
C ALA A 118 -15.94 12.27 -11.78
N THR A 119 -14.80 12.15 -12.48
CA THR A 119 -14.44 10.94 -13.24
C THR A 119 -12.95 10.67 -13.08
N LEU A 120 -12.62 9.41 -12.78
CA LEU A 120 -11.26 8.90 -12.69
C LEU A 120 -10.95 8.08 -13.95
N ALA A 121 -9.68 8.09 -14.36
CA ALA A 121 -9.15 7.18 -15.37
C ALA A 121 -8.65 5.93 -14.66
N TRP A 122 -9.40 4.83 -14.81
CA TRP A 122 -9.12 3.52 -14.24
C TRP A 122 -8.28 2.66 -15.18
#